data_AF-A0A0U5BEZ0-F1
#
_entry.id   AF-A0A0U5BEZ0-F1
#
_cell.length_a   1.000
_cell.length_b   1.000
_cell.length_c   1.000
_cell.angle_alpha   90.00
_cell.angle_beta   90.00
_cell.angle_gamma   90.00
#
_symmetry.space_group_name_H-M   'P 1'
#
loop_
_entity.id
_entity.type
_entity.pdbx_description
1 polymer ?
#
loop_
_entity_poly.entity_id
_entity_poly.type
_entity_poly.pdbx_seq_one_letter_code
_entity_poly.pdbx_strand_id
1 'polypeptide(L)' 'MQREMLDRTVWDSRTQLASAMFEWIEGSYNPRRRHTSLGNLSPAEFQALHTTAATSA' A
#
# COMPACT_ATOMS: atom_id res chain seq x y z
N MET A 1 1.73 5.26 -7.41
CA MET A 1 3.03 5.55 -6.76
C MET A 1 3.86 6.59 -7.51
N GLN A 2 4.41 6.31 -8.70
CA GLN A 2 5.32 7.23 -9.41
C GLN A 2 4.78 8.67 -9.50
N ARG A 3 3.63 8.86 -10.16
CA ARG A 3 3.00 10.17 -10.36
C ARG A 3 2.31 10.74 -9.11
N GLU A 4 2.03 9.88 -8.14
CA GLU A 4 1.24 10.22 -6.94
C GLU A 4 2.15 10.65 -5.78
N MET A 5 3.42 10.21 -5.78
CA MET A 5 4.35 10.42 -4.67
C MET A 5 5.77 10.71 -5.17
N LEU A 6 6.36 9.83 -6.00
CA LEU A 6 7.78 9.92 -6.37
C LEU A 6 8.09 11.19 -7.16
N ASP A 7 7.25 11.54 -8.13
CA ASP A 7 7.45 12.71 -9.00
C ASP A 7 7.05 14.03 -8.33
N ARG A 8 6.45 13.99 -7.14
CA ARG A 8 5.91 15.19 -6.46
C ARG A 8 6.90 15.86 -5.51
N THR A 9 7.97 15.16 -5.15
CA THR A 9 8.94 15.60 -4.15
C THR A 9 10.34 15.29 -4.64
N VAL A 10 11.27 16.22 -4.45
CA VAL A 10 12.69 15.96 -4.63
C VAL A 10 13.22 15.35 -3.33
N TRP A 11 13.89 14.21 -3.44
CA TRP A 11 14.38 13.45 -2.28
C TRP A 11 15.87 13.69 -2.08
N ASP A 12 16.26 14.12 -0.89
CA ASP A 12 17.67 14.41 -0.58
C ASP A 12 18.49 13.14 -0.36
N SER A 13 17.83 12.04 0.02
CA SER A 13 18.49 10.76 0.25
C SER A 13 17.60 9.57 -0.07
N ARG A 14 18.24 8.43 -0.35
CA ARG A 14 17.56 7.14 -0.52
C ARG A 14 16.81 6.70 0.75
N THR A 15 17.32 7.04 1.92
CA THR A 15 16.67 6.71 3.21
C THR A 15 15.37 7.48 3.37
N GLN A 16 15.37 8.79 3.11
CA GLN A 16 14.16 9.61 3.15
C GLN A 16 13.11 9.10 2.16
N LEU A 17 13.53 8.76 0.94
CA LEU A 17 12.66 8.15 -0.05
C LEU A 17 12.08 6.84 0.47
N ALA A 18 12.90 5.92 0.98
CA ALA A 18 12.44 4.62 1.49
C ALA A 18 11.42 4.77 2.63
N SER A 19 11.66 5.70 3.57
CA SER A 19 10.70 6.01 4.63
C SER A 19 9.39 6.55 4.07
N ALA A 20 9.43 7.48 3.12
CA ALA A 20 8.22 8.01 2.51
C ALA A 20 7.47 6.97 1.67
N MET A 21 8.19 6.08 0.97
CA MET A 21 7.60 4.93 0.28
C MET A 21 6.84 4.05 1.26
N PHE A 22 7.44 3.72 2.41
CA PHE A 22 6.82 2.92 3.45
C PHE A 22 5.54 3.58 3.98
N GLU A 23 5.62 4.85 4.38
CA GLU A 23 4.47 5.61 4.89
C GLU A 23 3.34 5.71 3.85
N TRP A 24 3.67 5.87 2.57
CA TRP A 24 2.66 5.92 1.52
C TRP A 24 2.03 4.55 1.28
N ILE A 25 2.83 3.49 1.28
CA ILE A 25 2.35 2.11 1.08
C ILE A 25 1.42 1.72 2.23
N GLU A 26 1.88 1.83 3.48
CA GLU A 26 1.14 1.39 4.66
C GLU A 26 0.03 2.37 5.03
N GLY A 27 0.29 3.67 4.93
CA GLY A 27 -0.65 4.70 5.36
C GLY A 27 -1.76 4.98 4.35
N SER A 28 -1.53 4.79 3.05
CA SER A 28 -2.51 5.13 2.00
C SER A 28 -2.78 4.01 1.02
N TYR A 29 -1.76 3.38 0.44
CA TYR A 29 -1.94 2.43 -0.64
C TYR A 29 -2.68 1.17 -0.18
N ASN A 30 -2.09 0.44 0.77
CA ASN A 30 -2.62 -0.81 1.30
C ASN A 30 -4.02 -0.65 1.92
N PRO A 31 -4.30 0.38 2.75
CA PRO A 31 -5.62 0.50 3.36
C PRO A 31 -6.69 1.10 2.43
N ARG A 32 -6.34 2.00 1.50
CA ARG A 32 -7.36 2.79 0.75
C ARG A 32 -7.45 2.48 -0.73
N ARG A 33 -6.38 2.02 -1.39
CA ARG A 33 -6.41 1.87 -2.85
C ARG A 33 -7.17 0.61 -3.23
N ARG A 34 -8.28 0.76 -3.96
CA ARG A 34 -9.10 -0.36 -4.40
C ARG A 34 -8.62 -0.90 -5.74
N HIS A 35 -8.61 -2.22 -5.87
CA HIS A 35 -8.19 -2.92 -7.09
C HIS A 35 -9.34 -3.75 -7.63
N THR A 36 -9.74 -3.52 -8.89
CA THR A 36 -10.81 -4.28 -9.55
C THR A 36 -10.48 -5.77 -9.65
N SER A 37 -9.20 -6.12 -9.83
CA SER A 37 -8.71 -7.50 -9.79
C SER A 37 -8.87 -8.18 -8.43
N LEU A 38 -9.01 -7.42 -7.34
CA LEU A 38 -9.28 -7.93 -5.99
C LEU A 38 -10.79 -7.85 -5.65
N GLY A 39 -11.67 -7.75 -6.64
CA GLY A 39 -13.10 -7.55 -6.41
C GLY A 39 -13.44 -6.15 -5.91
N ASN A 40 -12.66 -5.15 -6.32
CA ASN A 40 -12.74 -3.78 -5.84
C ASN A 40 -12.46 -3.67 -4.33
N LEU A 41 -11.54 -4.48 -3.79
CA LEU A 41 -11.07 -4.38 -2.41
C LEU A 41 -9.70 -3.70 -2.35
N SER A 42 -9.36 -3.13 -1.19
CA SER A 42 -7.98 -2.73 -0.91
C SER A 42 -7.09 -3.93 -0.61
N PRO A 43 -5.76 -3.83 -0.79
CA PRO A 43 -4.84 -4.90 -0.41
C PRO A 43 -5.00 -5.33 1.05
N ALA A 44 -5.21 -4.39 1.97
CA ALA A 44 -5.42 -4.70 3.39
C ALA A 44 -6.75 -5.43 3.62
N GLU A 45 -7.83 -5.01 2.97
CA GLU A 45 -9.13 -5.70 3.03
C GLU A 45 -9.05 -7.11 2.47
N PHE A 46 -8.41 -7.27 1.31
CA PHE A 46 -8.19 -8.56 0.69
C PHE A 46 -7.37 -9.47 1.60
N GLN A 47 -6.26 -8.97 2.16
CA GLN A 47 -5.46 -9.74 3.10
C GLN A 47 -6.25 -10.11 4.35
N ALA A 48 -7.05 -9.21 4.93
CA ALA A 48 -7.88 -9.54 6.09
C ALA A 48 -8.85 -10.70 5.80
N LEU A 49 -9.51 -10.69 4.64
CA LEU A 49 -10.43 -11.76 4.22
C LEU A 49 -9.70 -13.09 4.00
N HIS A 50 -8.50 -13.07 3.41
CA HIS A 50 -7.76 -14.28 3.02
C HIS A 50 -6.79 -14.80 4.11
N THR A 51 -6.33 -13.96 5.03
CA THR A 51 -5.51 -14.35 6.18
C THR A 51 -6.37 -14.90 7.33
N THR A 52 -7.56 -14.33 7.58
CA THR A 52 -8.52 -14.93 8.54
C THR A 52 -8.91 -16.35 8.12
N ALA A 53 -9.00 -16.62 6.81
CA ALA A 53 -9.25 -17.96 6.28
C ALA A 53 -8.08 -18.95 6.53
N ALA A 54 -6.84 -18.46 6.65
CA ALA A 54 -5.66 -19.29 6.87
C ALA A 54 -5.35 -19.57 8.36
N THR A 55 -5.81 -18.71 9.28
CA THR A 55 -5.62 -18.89 10.73
C THR A 55 -6.76 -19.66 11.40
N SER A 56 -7.79 -20.06 10.65
CA SER A 56 -8.86 -20.94 11.12
C SER A 56 -8.53 -22.41 10.80
N ALA A 57 -7.47 -22.96 11.39
CA ALA A 57 -7.09 -24.37 11.30
C ALA A 57 -6.39 -24.84 12.57
#